data_AF-A0A662UAB0-F1
#
_entry.id   AF-A0A662UAB0-F1
#
_cell.length_a   1.000
_cell.length_b   1.000
_cell.length_c   1.000
_cell.angle_alpha   90.00
_cell.angle_beta   90.00
_cell.angle_gamma   90.00
#
_symmetry.space_group_name_H-M   'P 1'
#
loop_
_entity.id
_entity.type
_entity.pdbx_description
1 polymer ?
#
loop_
_entity_poly.entity_id
_entity_poly.type
_entity_poly.pdbx_seq_one_letter_code
_entity_poly.pdbx_strand_id
1 'polypeptide(L)'
;MNDEEYEVLSRYLGDLLDDVVEKFKYDVDVDEEYDELLGFIYRALIRAWFKGRRPPISRLEEKLREIRRREKKKLIILLSFYISRYLRMKRVLTLR
;
A
#
# COMPACT_ATOMS: atom_id res chain seq x y z
N MET A 1 0.09 12.34 -0.33
CA MET A 1 0.05 11.69 -1.66
C MET A 1 -0.69 12.67 -2.54
N ASN A 2 -0.16 12.98 -3.73
CA ASN A 2 -0.91 13.74 -4.73
C ASN A 2 -1.60 12.78 -5.73
N ASP A 3 -2.36 13.33 -6.65
CA ASP A 3 -3.18 12.57 -7.60
C ASP A 3 -2.32 11.66 -8.50
N GLU A 4 -1.18 12.15 -8.99
CA GLU A 4 -0.26 11.33 -9.79
C GLU A 4 0.27 10.11 -9.01
N GLU A 5 0.63 10.30 -7.74
CA GLU A 5 1.07 9.20 -6.89
C GLU A 5 -0.06 8.22 -6.60
N TYR A 6 -1.27 8.73 -6.38
CA TYR A 6 -2.45 7.90 -6.21
C TYR A 6 -2.68 7.02 -7.44
N GLU A 7 -2.73 7.62 -8.63
CA GLU A 7 -2.92 6.89 -9.90
C GLU A 7 -1.88 5.79 -10.11
N VAL A 8 -0.61 6.10 -9.86
CA VAL A 8 0.48 5.12 -9.96
C VAL A 8 0.29 4.01 -8.94
N LEU A 9 0.02 4.32 -7.66
CA LEU A 9 -0.17 3.28 -6.66
C LEU A 9 -1.39 2.40 -6.96
N SER A 10 -2.53 2.99 -7.28
CA SER A 10 -3.77 2.25 -7.62
C SER A 10 -3.54 1.33 -8.81
N ARG A 11 -2.84 1.81 -9.87
CA ARG A 11 -2.50 0.99 -11.05
C ARG A 11 -1.64 -0.22 -10.70
N TYR A 12 -0.64 -0.07 -9.83
CA TYR A 12 0.33 -1.13 -9.55
C TYR A 12 0.03 -1.97 -8.32
N LEU A 13 -0.83 -1.51 -7.42
CA LEU A 13 -1.11 -2.20 -6.15
C LEU A 13 -2.59 -2.59 -6.00
N GLY A 14 -3.53 -1.96 -6.71
CA GLY A 14 -4.96 -2.16 -6.46
C GLY A 14 -5.41 -3.61 -6.48
N ASP A 15 -5.16 -4.32 -7.58
CA ASP A 15 -5.48 -5.75 -7.69
C ASP A 15 -4.79 -6.60 -6.62
N LEU A 16 -3.58 -6.24 -6.22
CA LEU A 16 -2.85 -6.95 -5.17
C LEU A 16 -3.43 -6.68 -3.78
N LEU A 17 -3.97 -5.48 -3.56
CA LEU A 17 -4.62 -5.13 -2.30
C LEU A 17 -5.92 -5.90 -2.17
N ASP A 18 -6.73 -5.93 -3.22
CA ASP A 18 -7.99 -6.69 -3.27
C ASP A 18 -7.72 -8.18 -3.02
N ASP A 19 -6.77 -8.76 -3.76
CA ASP A 19 -6.32 -10.15 -3.60
C ASP A 19 -5.92 -10.45 -2.14
N VAL A 20 -5.21 -9.53 -1.49
CA VAL A 20 -4.73 -9.71 -0.12
C VAL A 20 -5.86 -9.55 0.89
N VAL A 21 -6.73 -8.55 0.74
CA VAL A 21 -7.86 -8.33 1.62
C VAL A 21 -8.81 -9.53 1.60
N GLU A 22 -9.16 -10.00 0.40
CA GLU A 22 -10.04 -11.16 0.22
C GLU A 22 -9.39 -12.44 0.78
N LYS A 23 -8.14 -12.72 0.40
CA LYS A 23 -7.44 -13.94 0.80
C LYS A 23 -7.28 -14.08 2.31
N PHE A 24 -6.98 -12.99 2.99
CA PHE A 24 -6.76 -12.99 4.44
C PHE A 24 -8.00 -12.59 5.25
N LYS A 25 -9.13 -12.34 4.58
CA LYS A 25 -10.40 -11.92 5.20
C LYS A 25 -10.20 -10.74 6.16
N TYR A 26 -9.44 -9.74 5.70
CA TYR A 26 -9.26 -8.53 6.48
C TYR A 26 -10.59 -7.79 6.60
N ASP A 27 -10.90 -7.36 7.82
CA ASP A 27 -12.05 -6.53 8.16
C ASP A 27 -11.73 -5.06 7.81
N VAL A 28 -11.58 -4.80 6.52
CA VAL A 28 -11.40 -3.48 5.90
C VAL A 28 -12.56 -3.31 4.94
N ASP A 29 -13.33 -2.23 5.12
CA ASP A 29 -14.20 -1.75 4.05
C ASP A 29 -13.30 -1.07 3.01
N VAL A 30 -12.95 -1.80 1.96
CA VAL A 30 -12.02 -1.29 0.96
C VAL A 30 -12.65 -0.11 0.22
N ASP A 31 -13.95 -0.09 0.01
CA ASP A 31 -14.63 0.99 -0.71
C ASP A 31 -14.59 2.32 0.06
N GLU A 32 -14.72 2.27 1.39
CA GLU A 32 -14.63 3.47 2.24
C GLU A 32 -13.20 3.83 2.66
N GLU A 33 -12.32 2.85 2.84
CA GLU A 33 -10.99 3.06 3.44
C GLU A 33 -9.82 3.02 2.45
N TYR A 34 -10.09 2.83 1.16
CA TYR A 34 -9.04 2.62 0.15
C TYR A 34 -7.96 3.70 0.19
N ASP A 35 -8.38 4.97 0.14
CA ASP A 35 -7.47 6.12 0.03
C ASP A 35 -6.57 6.23 1.27
N GLU A 36 -7.13 5.98 2.46
CA GLU A 36 -6.40 6.01 3.72
C GLU A 36 -5.38 4.87 3.79
N LEU A 37 -5.80 3.66 3.43
CA LEU A 37 -4.95 2.47 3.38
C LEU A 37 -3.82 2.66 2.37
N LEU A 38 -4.14 3.10 1.14
CA LEU A 38 -3.16 3.33 0.09
C LEU A 38 -2.19 4.43 0.49
N GLY A 39 -2.68 5.50 1.13
CA GLY A 39 -1.86 6.56 1.71
C GLY A 39 -0.93 6.05 2.83
N PHE A 40 -1.40 5.13 3.68
CA PHE A 40 -0.58 4.48 4.70
C PHE A 40 0.54 3.64 4.07
N ILE A 41 0.19 2.83 3.07
CA ILE A 41 1.14 1.99 2.33
C ILE A 41 2.16 2.85 1.61
N TYR A 42 1.73 3.90 0.90
CA TYR A 42 2.60 4.88 0.26
C TYR A 42 3.68 5.39 1.22
N ARG A 43 3.29 5.90 2.40
CA ARG A 43 4.24 6.38 3.41
C ARG A 43 5.21 5.31 3.89
N ALA A 44 4.79 4.05 3.93
CA ALA A 44 5.65 2.94 4.31
C ALA A 44 6.65 2.61 3.18
N LEU A 45 6.20 2.57 1.93
CA LEU A 45 7.04 2.32 0.76
C LEU A 45 8.07 3.43 0.55
N ILE A 46 7.70 4.71 0.71
CA ILE A 46 8.64 5.84 0.62
C ILE A 46 9.76 5.71 1.67
N ARG A 47 9.41 5.31 2.90
CA ARG A 47 10.41 5.06 3.95
C ARG A 47 11.32 3.88 3.60
N ALA A 48 10.76 2.76 3.15
CA ALA A 48 11.50 1.53 2.90
C ALA A 48 12.40 1.61 1.66
N TRP A 49 11.89 2.14 0.54
CA TRP A 49 12.57 2.10 -0.76
C TRP A 49 13.35 3.38 -1.07
N PHE A 50 12.92 4.51 -0.51
CA PHE A 50 13.47 5.83 -0.83
C PHE A 50 14.02 6.56 0.40
N LYS A 51 14.24 5.85 1.51
CA LYS A 51 14.80 6.40 2.76
C LYS A 51 14.02 7.62 3.27
N GLY A 52 12.71 7.64 3.05
CA GLY A 52 11.81 8.71 3.47
C GLY A 52 11.81 9.94 2.56
N ARG A 53 12.62 9.97 1.49
CA ARG A 53 12.62 11.07 0.53
C ARG A 53 11.61 10.79 -0.58
N ARG A 54 10.73 11.75 -0.85
CA ARG A 54 9.76 11.68 -1.94
C ARG A 54 10.51 11.60 -3.29
N PRO A 55 10.40 10.50 -4.04
CA PRO A 55 11.04 10.38 -5.34
C PRO A 55 10.24 11.14 -6.41
N PRO A 56 10.83 11.43 -7.58
CA PRO A 56 10.07 11.77 -8.77
C PRO A 56 9.07 10.66 -9.12
N ILE A 57 7.92 11.03 -9.70
CA ILE A 57 6.84 10.08 -10.01
C ILE A 57 7.29 8.94 -10.92
N SER A 58 8.10 9.24 -11.94
CA SER A 58 8.66 8.26 -12.86
C SER A 58 9.49 7.19 -12.15
N ARG A 59 10.24 7.57 -11.12
CA ARG A 59 11.07 6.66 -10.33
C ARG A 59 10.23 5.80 -9.38
N LEU A 60 9.13 6.35 -8.85
CA LEU A 60 8.16 5.58 -8.07
C LEU A 60 7.51 4.51 -8.94
N GLU A 61 7.02 4.90 -10.12
CA GLU A 61 6.40 3.98 -11.09
C GLU A 61 7.37 2.89 -11.54
N GLU A 62 8.60 3.25 -11.91
CA GLU A 62 9.62 2.28 -12.30
C GLU A 62 9.87 1.24 -11.21
N LYS A 63 10.00 1.70 -9.95
CA LYS A 63 10.26 0.81 -8.82
C LYS A 63 9.08 -0.13 -8.54
N LEU A 64 7.85 0.39 -8.58
CA LEU A 64 6.64 -0.40 -8.41
C LEU A 64 6.53 -1.47 -9.51
N ARG A 65 6.74 -1.09 -10.76
CA ARG A 65 6.74 -2.00 -11.91
C ARG A 65 7.81 -3.09 -11.76
N GLU A 66 9.01 -2.72 -11.36
CA GLU A 66 10.12 -3.66 -11.13
C GLU A 66 9.76 -4.68 -10.04
N ILE A 67 9.34 -4.20 -8.86
CA ILE A 67 9.02 -5.06 -7.71
C ILE A 67 7.81 -5.94 -8.01
N ARG A 68 6.76 -5.40 -8.64
CA ARG A 68 5.60 -6.19 -9.04
C ARG A 68 5.98 -7.31 -10.00
N ARG A 69 6.89 -7.05 -10.95
CA ARG A 69 7.33 -8.05 -11.94
C ARG A 69 8.28 -9.10 -11.34
N ARG A 70 9.27 -8.68 -10.55
CA ARG A 70 10.37 -9.55 -10.10
C ARG A 70 10.14 -10.16 -8.73
N GLU A 71 9.40 -9.48 -7.87
CA GLU A 71 9.29 -9.78 -6.45
C GLU A 71 7.82 -9.83 -5.98
N LYS A 72 6.88 -10.16 -6.88
CA LYS A 72 5.42 -10.19 -6.61
C LYS A 72 5.08 -10.85 -5.27
N LYS A 73 5.64 -12.03 -4.99
CA LYS A 73 5.39 -12.76 -3.73
C LYS A 73 5.81 -11.97 -2.49
N LYS A 74 6.97 -11.32 -2.53
CA LYS A 74 7.44 -10.48 -1.42
C LYS A 74 6.61 -9.21 -1.29
N LEU A 75 6.19 -8.63 -2.40
CA LEU A 75 5.27 -7.49 -2.41
C LEU A 75 3.95 -7.86 -1.73
N ILE A 76 3.34 -9.00 -2.07
CA ILE A 76 2.12 -9.50 -1.41
C ILE A 76 2.32 -9.62 0.10
N ILE A 77 3.41 -10.25 0.55
CA ILE A 77 3.73 -10.37 1.99
C ILE A 77 3.85 -9.00 2.66
N LEU A 78 4.53 -8.06 2.00
CA LEU A 78 4.70 -6.70 2.49
C LEU A 78 3.36 -5.95 2.62
N LEU A 79 2.48 -6.09 1.62
CA LEU A 79 1.15 -5.50 1.63
C LEU A 79 0.29 -6.11 2.76
N SER A 80 0.28 -7.43 2.93
CA SER A 80 -0.41 -8.09 4.04
C SER A 80 0.07 -7.58 5.40
N PHE A 81 1.38 -7.40 5.57
CA PHE A 81 1.95 -6.82 6.79
C PHE A 81 1.45 -5.40 7.03
N TYR A 82 1.43 -4.54 6.00
CA TYR A 82 0.99 -3.15 6.16
C TYR A 82 -0.51 -3.02 6.39
N ILE A 83 -1.35 -3.84 5.74
CA ILE A 83 -2.80 -3.88 6.00
C ILE A 83 -3.06 -4.30 7.45
N SER A 84 -2.42 -5.38 7.92
CA SER A 84 -2.54 -5.81 9.31
C SER A 84 -2.10 -4.73 10.31
N ARG A 85 -1.02 -4.01 10.00
CA ARG A 85 -0.53 -2.91 10.83
C ARG A 85 -1.48 -1.72 10.84
N TYR A 86 -2.03 -1.35 9.69
CA TYR A 86 -3.01 -0.27 9.54
C TYR A 86 -4.25 -0.55 10.39
N LEU A 87 -4.85 -1.73 10.25
CA LEU A 87 -6.01 -2.16 11.03
C LEU A 87 -5.78 -2.11 12.54
N ARG A 88 -4.61 -2.59 12.99
CA ARG A 88 -4.24 -2.55 14.40
C ARG A 88 -4.14 -1.12 14.92
N MET A 89 -3.55 -0.21 14.14
CA MET A 89 -3.44 1.20 14.50
C MET A 89 -4.83 1.85 14.60
N LYS A 90 -5.71 1.58 13.64
CA LYS A 90 -7.09 2.10 13.63
C LYS A 90 -7.89 1.64 14.85
N ARG A 91 -7.84 0.34 15.18
CA ARG A 91 -8.49 -0.20 16.39
C ARG A 91 -8.03 0.46 17.69
N VAL A 92 -6.76 0.84 17.79
CA VAL A 92 -6.25 1.54 18.98
C VAL A 92 -6.79 2.98 19.04
N LEU A 93 -6.98 3.64 17.90
CA LEU A 93 -7.51 4.99 17.83
C LEU A 93 -9.01 5.06 18.10
N THR A 94 -9.78 4.05 17.68
CA THR A 94 -11.24 3.99 17.92
C THR A 94 -11.63 3.57 19.34
N LEU A 95 -10.68 3.07 20.14
CA LEU A 95 -10.88 2.71 21.55
C LEU A 95 -10.47 3.81 22.54
N ARG A 96 -10.07 4.99 22.05
CA ARG A 96 -9.74 6.19 22.86
C ARG A 96 -10.81 7.24 22.70
#